data_AF-A0A6C0HXN1-F1
#
_entry.id   AF-A0A6C0HXN1-F1
#
_cell.length_a   1.000
_cell.length_b   1.000
_cell.length_c   1.000
_cell.angle_alpha   90.00
_cell.angle_beta   90.00
_cell.angle_gamma   90.00
#
_symmetry.space_group_name_H-M   'P 1'
#
loop_
_entity.id
_entity.type
_entity.pdbx_description
1 polymer ?
#
loop_
_entity_poly.entity_id
_entity_poly.type
_entity_poly.pdbx_seq_one_letter_code
_entity_poly.pdbx_strand_id
1 'polypeptide(L)'
;MCIHPDCKKRPSHNKEGERPIYCATHRQDGMVNVVKKRCIHKGCKTCPSHNKEGERPIYCSVHRLDGMVNVVSKTCIHPGCRTLPIYNVEGERPIYCKEHKKVDMVDVINKSCIHMGCKKQPQFNIEGKKAIYCKEHKKEQMIDVSHPRCIHKDCKKRPSHNKEGERPIYCSVHRLDGMVNVVTKKCIHKGCNKIPTFNLEGGKALYCKEHKNVNMVDVSHDRCIYTDCNKRANFNMEGETKGIYCSSHKLDGMTDIINKICKTHLCSTSVREKYEGYCFYCYMHLFPDKPVTRNYKTKEYSVVEYVKTNYSHPWITDKITGGCSRRRPDLLLDLMDQVLIVEVDENQHVDYDCSCENKRIMELSQDLAHRPIVFIRFNPDEYEKDGKKVTSCWGVGQKGICAVKKSKKTEWKHRLHALGETIEYWLTHRTDKTVEIIQLFYDSI
;
A
#
# COMPACT_ATOMS: atom_id res chain seq x y z
N MET A 1 38.71 44.53 -13.48
CA MET A 1 38.33 43.87 -12.20
C MET A 1 36.81 43.90 -12.08
N CYS A 2 36.18 43.10 -11.21
CA CYS A 2 34.73 43.17 -11.00
C CYS A 2 34.32 44.59 -10.54
N ILE A 3 33.20 45.12 -11.03
CA ILE A 3 32.77 46.50 -10.77
C ILE A 3 32.32 46.74 -9.31
N HIS A 4 31.94 45.67 -8.60
CA HIS A 4 31.60 45.77 -7.18
C HIS A 4 32.81 46.24 -6.34
N PRO A 5 32.65 47.25 -5.46
CA PRO A 5 33.72 47.72 -4.58
C PRO A 5 34.41 46.58 -3.84
N ASP A 6 35.73 46.68 -3.71
CA ASP A 6 36.63 45.72 -3.04
C ASP A 6 36.67 44.29 -3.63
N CYS A 7 35.98 44.04 -4.75
CA CYS A 7 35.97 42.72 -5.36
C CYS A 7 37.22 42.46 -6.22
N LYS A 8 38.12 41.61 -5.70
CA LYS A 8 39.33 41.19 -6.44
C LYS A 8 39.10 40.13 -7.53
N LYS A 9 37.86 39.70 -7.77
CA LYS A 9 37.56 38.64 -8.76
C LYS A 9 37.55 39.20 -10.18
N ARG A 10 38.03 38.41 -11.15
CA ARG A 10 37.88 38.72 -12.58
C ARG A 10 36.39 38.72 -12.96
N PRO A 11 35.89 39.74 -13.68
CA PRO A 11 34.52 39.75 -14.15
C PRO A 11 34.36 38.72 -15.26
N SER A 12 33.19 38.09 -15.28
CA SER A 12 32.81 37.05 -16.26
C SER A 12 31.35 37.11 -16.68
N HIS A 13 30.52 37.89 -15.99
CA HIS A 13 29.09 37.98 -16.20
C HIS A 13 28.67 39.38 -16.63
N ASN A 14 27.74 39.44 -17.59
CA ASN A 14 27.00 40.65 -17.98
C ASN A 14 25.76 40.26 -18.83
N LYS A 15 25.07 41.23 -19.43
CA LYS A 15 24.08 41.01 -20.48
C LYS A 15 24.72 40.35 -21.71
N GLU A 16 23.94 39.55 -22.42
CA GLU A 16 24.41 38.80 -23.58
C GLU A 16 24.90 39.77 -24.68
N GLY A 17 26.12 39.57 -25.18
CA GLY A 17 26.77 40.46 -26.16
C GLY A 17 27.62 41.59 -25.56
N GLU A 18 27.53 41.85 -24.26
CA GLU A 18 28.30 42.90 -23.60
C GLU A 18 29.60 42.40 -22.96
N ARG A 19 30.52 43.32 -22.67
CA ARG A 19 31.79 43.02 -21.98
C ARG A 19 31.51 42.61 -20.53
N PRO A 20 32.27 41.66 -19.95
CA PRO A 20 32.06 41.22 -18.58
C PRO A 20 32.42 42.32 -17.58
N ILE A 21 31.47 42.67 -16.69
CA ILE A 21 31.70 43.67 -15.63
C ILE A 21 31.44 43.13 -14.21
N TYR A 22 30.64 42.05 -14.07
CA TYR A 22 30.38 41.39 -12.79
C TYR A 22 31.09 40.04 -12.68
N CYS A 23 31.49 39.65 -11.47
CA CYS A 23 31.89 38.27 -11.18
C CYS A 23 30.65 37.40 -10.91
N ALA A 24 30.82 36.07 -10.85
CA ALA A 24 29.70 35.14 -10.69
C ALA A 24 28.86 35.37 -9.41
N THR A 25 29.48 35.82 -8.32
CA THR A 25 28.81 36.10 -7.04
C THR A 25 28.10 37.45 -7.01
N HIS A 26 28.47 38.38 -7.89
CA HIS A 26 27.89 39.73 -7.95
C HIS A 26 27.04 39.93 -9.22
N ARG A 27 26.67 38.84 -9.90
CA ARG A 27 25.77 38.93 -11.06
C ARG A 27 24.36 39.28 -10.58
N GLN A 28 23.67 40.13 -11.33
CA GLN A 28 22.24 40.40 -11.13
C GLN A 28 21.40 39.33 -11.84
N ASP A 29 20.11 39.29 -11.52
CA ASP A 29 19.19 38.38 -12.18
C ASP A 29 19.14 38.64 -13.70
N GLY A 30 19.08 37.57 -14.49
CA GLY A 30 19.17 37.65 -15.95
C GLY A 30 20.57 37.81 -16.55
N MET A 31 21.62 38.09 -15.77
CA MET A 31 23.00 38.18 -16.30
C MET A 31 23.61 36.80 -16.61
N VAL A 32 24.30 36.70 -17.75
CA VAL A 32 24.91 35.45 -18.23
C VAL A 32 26.43 35.52 -18.17
N ASN A 33 27.10 34.37 -18.14
CA ASN A 33 28.54 34.32 -18.31
C ASN A 33 28.88 34.60 -19.79
N VAL A 34 29.49 35.76 -20.06
CA VAL A 34 29.84 36.23 -21.42
C VAL A 34 31.28 35.87 -21.83
N VAL A 35 32.07 35.32 -20.90
CA VAL A 35 33.46 34.89 -21.16
C VAL A 35 33.51 33.42 -21.59
N LYS A 36 32.61 32.60 -21.06
CA LYS A 36 32.60 31.16 -21.30
C LYS A 36 32.08 30.88 -22.70
N LYS A 37 32.89 30.16 -23.50
CA LYS A 37 32.48 29.74 -24.85
C LYS A 37 31.20 28.90 -24.80
N ARG A 38 30.33 29.14 -25.77
CA ARG A 38 29.06 28.45 -25.96
C ARG A 38 29.14 27.53 -27.17
N CYS A 39 28.28 26.52 -27.18
CA CYS A 39 28.03 25.68 -28.34
C CYS A 39 27.66 26.56 -29.55
N ILE A 40 28.20 26.22 -30.73
CA ILE A 40 28.00 26.99 -31.97
C ILE A 40 26.54 26.96 -32.47
N HIS A 41 25.73 26.00 -32.02
CA HIS A 41 24.32 25.94 -32.37
C HIS A 41 23.56 27.16 -31.83
N LYS A 42 22.82 27.84 -32.72
CA LYS A 42 22.12 29.09 -32.43
C LYS A 42 21.21 28.96 -31.19
N GLY A 43 21.36 29.89 -30.24
CA GLY A 43 20.58 29.90 -29.00
C GLY A 43 21.03 28.90 -27.92
N CYS A 44 22.04 28.06 -28.18
CA CYS A 44 22.50 27.10 -27.19
C CYS A 44 23.36 27.76 -26.11
N LYS A 45 22.93 27.64 -24.84
CA LYS A 45 23.67 28.20 -23.68
C LYS A 45 24.66 27.22 -23.05
N THR A 46 24.75 25.99 -23.57
CA THR A 46 25.64 24.96 -23.03
C THR A 46 27.08 25.17 -23.50
N CYS A 47 28.04 24.81 -22.66
CA CYS A 47 29.44 24.86 -23.04
C CYS A 47 29.75 23.72 -24.01
N PRO A 48 30.56 23.99 -25.05
CA PRO A 48 30.93 22.95 -25.98
C PRO A 48 31.92 21.98 -25.31
N SER A 49 31.77 20.71 -25.64
CA SER A 49 32.63 19.62 -25.20
C SER A 49 33.00 18.65 -26.32
N HIS A 50 32.35 18.74 -27.49
CA HIS A 50 32.51 17.83 -28.60
C HIS A 50 33.08 18.55 -29.83
N ASN A 51 33.97 17.84 -30.54
CA ASN A 51 34.44 18.17 -31.88
C ASN A 51 35.14 16.94 -32.51
N LYS A 52 35.79 17.11 -33.67
CA LYS A 52 36.77 16.16 -34.21
C LYS A 52 37.95 15.98 -33.25
N GLU A 53 38.57 14.80 -33.28
CA GLU A 53 39.71 14.47 -32.44
C GLU A 53 40.88 15.44 -32.67
N GLY A 54 41.52 15.89 -31.59
CA GLY A 54 42.59 16.91 -31.63
C GLY A 54 42.12 18.37 -31.72
N GLU A 55 40.85 18.61 -32.06
CA GLU A 55 40.31 19.96 -32.26
C GLU A 55 39.71 20.58 -30.98
N ARG A 56 39.59 21.91 -30.97
CA ARG A 56 38.95 22.64 -29.87
C ARG A 56 37.44 22.34 -29.82
N PRO A 57 36.81 22.24 -28.65
CA PRO A 57 35.38 21.94 -28.55
C PRO A 57 34.52 23.09 -29.13
N ILE A 58 33.59 22.77 -30.02
CA ILE A 58 32.66 23.73 -30.62
C ILE A 58 31.18 23.33 -30.50
N TYR A 59 30.88 22.04 -30.30
CA TYR A 59 29.53 21.53 -30.06
C TYR A 59 29.35 21.01 -28.64
N CYS A 60 28.13 21.04 -28.11
CA CYS A 60 27.78 20.30 -26.89
C CYS A 60 27.38 18.86 -27.22
N SER A 61 27.16 18.02 -26.20
CA SER A 61 26.79 16.61 -26.40
C SER A 61 25.48 16.41 -27.17
N VAL A 62 24.53 17.33 -27.05
CA VAL A 62 23.22 17.28 -27.73
C VAL A 62 23.32 17.72 -29.19
N HIS A 63 24.18 18.69 -29.49
CA HIS A 63 24.33 19.27 -30.83
C HIS A 63 25.56 18.74 -31.57
N ARG A 64 26.18 17.66 -31.10
CA ARG A 64 27.30 17.04 -31.80
C ARG A 64 26.81 16.47 -33.14
N LEU A 65 27.62 16.63 -34.19
CA LEU A 65 27.38 15.94 -35.46
C LEU A 65 27.86 14.50 -35.37
N ASP A 66 27.43 13.68 -36.32
CA ASP A 66 27.89 12.30 -36.40
C ASP A 66 29.42 12.23 -36.55
N GLY A 67 30.03 11.24 -35.88
CA GLY A 67 31.48 11.10 -35.79
C GLY A 67 32.22 12.07 -34.85
N MET A 68 31.56 13.05 -34.22
CA MET A 68 32.22 13.93 -33.23
C MET A 68 32.38 13.27 -31.86
N VAL A 69 33.54 13.49 -31.24
CA VAL A 69 33.91 12.93 -29.93
C VAL A 69 33.98 14.01 -28.86
N ASN A 70 33.88 13.63 -27.59
CA ASN A 70 34.15 14.54 -26.48
C ASN A 70 35.66 14.80 -26.39
N VAL A 71 36.08 16.04 -26.69
CA VAL A 71 37.49 16.47 -26.72
C VAL A 71 37.92 17.18 -25.45
N VAL A 72 37.00 17.35 -24.49
CA VAL A 72 37.26 18.02 -23.20
C VAL A 72 37.54 17.02 -22.10
N SER A 73 36.79 15.91 -22.07
CA SER A 73 36.96 14.87 -21.08
C SER A 73 38.15 13.99 -21.43
N LYS A 74 39.09 13.86 -20.50
CA LYS A 74 40.19 12.90 -20.63
C LYS A 74 39.62 11.47 -20.67
N THR A 75 39.97 10.72 -21.71
CA THR A 75 39.59 9.32 -21.86
C THR A 75 40.60 8.41 -21.16
N CYS A 76 40.30 7.12 -21.09
CA CYS A 76 41.24 6.12 -20.62
C CYS A 76 42.56 6.19 -21.40
N ILE A 77 43.68 6.04 -20.70
CA ILE A 77 45.03 6.13 -21.27
C ILE A 77 45.37 4.99 -22.24
N HIS A 78 44.61 3.89 -22.22
CA HIS A 78 44.83 2.80 -23.16
C HIS A 78 44.59 3.27 -24.60
N PRO A 79 45.54 3.04 -25.53
CA PRO A 79 45.41 3.46 -26.92
C PRO A 79 44.07 3.02 -27.53
N GLY A 80 43.39 3.94 -28.23
CA GLY A 80 42.09 3.71 -28.86
C GLY A 80 40.89 3.65 -27.90
N CYS A 81 41.09 3.72 -26.58
CA CYS A 81 39.98 3.64 -25.63
C CYS A 81 39.27 4.99 -25.42
N ARG A 82 37.97 5.04 -25.71
CA ARG A 82 37.13 6.26 -25.59
C ARG A 82 36.28 6.30 -24.33
N THR A 83 36.44 5.32 -23.43
CA THR A 83 35.68 5.27 -22.18
C THR A 83 36.25 6.25 -21.15
N LEU A 84 35.39 6.83 -20.33
CA LEU A 84 35.83 7.70 -19.24
C LEU A 84 36.57 6.86 -18.19
N PRO A 85 37.77 7.28 -17.78
CA PRO A 85 38.48 6.57 -16.74
C PRO A 85 37.83 6.83 -15.39
N ILE A 86 37.75 5.78 -14.59
CA ILE A 86 37.31 5.85 -13.18
C ILE A 86 38.27 5.10 -12.24
N TYR A 87 39.24 4.36 -12.79
CA TYR A 87 40.21 3.57 -12.04
C TYR A 87 41.59 4.23 -12.02
N ASN A 88 42.22 4.20 -10.85
CA ASN A 88 43.66 4.43 -10.67
C ASN A 88 44.11 3.91 -9.28
N VAL A 89 45.35 4.21 -8.90
CA VAL A 89 45.84 4.11 -7.51
C VAL A 89 45.02 5.03 -6.60
N GLU A 90 44.78 4.61 -5.37
CA GLU A 90 44.03 5.39 -4.38
C GLU A 90 44.67 6.77 -4.17
N GLY A 91 43.84 7.83 -4.16
CA GLY A 91 44.28 9.22 -4.04
C GLY A 91 44.67 9.91 -5.36
N GLU A 92 44.88 9.16 -6.44
CA GLU A 92 45.26 9.69 -7.75
C GLU A 92 44.07 9.99 -8.67
N ARG A 93 44.31 10.80 -9.71
CA ARG A 93 43.28 11.11 -10.73
C ARG A 93 42.98 9.86 -11.58
N PRO A 94 41.74 9.62 -12.00
CA PRO A 94 41.41 8.44 -12.80
C PRO A 94 42.09 8.48 -14.17
N ILE A 95 42.72 7.37 -14.56
CA ILE A 95 43.40 7.24 -15.86
C ILE A 95 43.04 5.95 -16.63
N TYR A 96 42.49 4.93 -15.96
CA TYR A 96 42.01 3.71 -16.60
C TYR A 96 40.50 3.54 -16.50
N CYS A 97 39.90 2.90 -17.49
CA CYS A 97 38.52 2.41 -17.39
C CYS A 97 38.48 1.03 -16.72
N LYS A 98 37.28 0.48 -16.56
CA LYS A 98 37.08 -0.83 -15.93
C LYS A 98 37.80 -1.97 -16.65
N GLU A 99 37.77 -1.97 -17.97
CA GLU A 99 38.39 -3.02 -18.81
C GLU A 99 39.91 -2.92 -18.88
N HIS A 100 40.47 -1.72 -18.71
CA HIS A 100 41.92 -1.48 -18.82
C HIS A 100 42.60 -1.25 -17.48
N LYS A 101 41.91 -1.50 -16.36
CA LYS A 101 42.52 -1.35 -15.03
C LYS A 101 43.58 -2.43 -14.80
N LYS A 102 44.65 -2.09 -14.09
CA LYS A 102 45.65 -3.06 -13.63
C LYS A 102 45.20 -3.73 -12.32
N VAL A 103 45.86 -4.83 -11.95
CA VAL A 103 45.48 -5.73 -10.85
C VAL A 103 45.28 -5.01 -9.50
N ASP A 104 45.95 -3.88 -9.25
CA ASP A 104 45.88 -3.14 -7.98
C ASP A 104 45.17 -1.78 -8.06
N MET A 105 44.48 -1.49 -9.18
CA MET A 105 43.77 -0.22 -9.34
C MET A 105 42.35 -0.28 -8.76
N VAL A 106 41.99 0.79 -8.04
CA VAL A 106 40.67 0.97 -7.40
C VAL A 106 39.84 2.01 -8.15
N ASP A 107 38.52 1.98 -7.94
CA ASP A 107 37.64 3.03 -8.46
C ASP A 107 37.86 4.29 -7.61
N VAL A 108 38.46 5.33 -8.22
CA VAL A 108 38.81 6.60 -7.55
C VAL A 108 37.74 7.67 -7.74
N ILE A 109 36.71 7.41 -8.55
CA ILE A 109 35.55 8.31 -8.71
C ILE A 109 34.41 7.90 -7.80
N ASN A 110 34.01 6.63 -7.84
CA ASN A 110 32.90 6.12 -7.07
C ASN A 110 33.39 5.66 -5.71
N LYS A 111 33.07 6.45 -4.68
CA LYS A 111 33.46 6.13 -3.30
C LYS A 111 32.94 4.75 -2.91
N SER A 112 33.80 3.94 -2.32
CA SER A 112 33.45 2.69 -1.66
C SER A 112 33.28 2.91 -0.16
N CYS A 113 32.74 1.90 0.52
CA CYS A 113 32.75 1.83 1.96
C CYS A 113 34.18 1.97 2.50
N ILE A 114 34.35 2.76 3.55
CA ILE A 114 35.66 3.02 4.20
C ILE A 114 36.27 1.78 4.88
N HIS A 115 35.52 0.69 5.00
CA HIS A 115 36.06 -0.53 5.58
C HIS A 115 37.06 -1.16 4.61
N MET A 116 38.24 -1.49 5.11
CA MET A 116 39.32 -2.13 4.35
C MET A 116 38.77 -3.31 3.51
N GLY A 117 39.09 -3.31 2.22
CA GLY A 117 38.66 -4.35 1.27
C GLY A 117 37.19 -4.31 0.84
N CYS A 118 36.36 -3.41 1.38
CA CYS A 118 34.93 -3.37 1.04
C CYS A 118 34.66 -2.56 -0.23
N LYS A 119 34.16 -3.23 -1.27
CA LYS A 119 33.79 -2.61 -2.56
C LYS A 119 32.33 -2.14 -2.64
N LYS A 120 31.56 -2.26 -1.56
CA LYS A 120 30.14 -1.86 -1.51
C LYS A 120 30.02 -0.34 -1.49
N GLN A 121 29.03 0.20 -2.20
CA GLN A 121 28.72 1.64 -2.16
C GLN A 121 28.31 2.05 -0.74
N PRO A 122 28.86 3.16 -0.21
CA PRO A 122 28.50 3.64 1.11
C PRO A 122 27.10 4.26 1.08
N GLN A 123 26.31 3.94 2.09
CA GLN A 123 24.96 4.47 2.27
C GLN A 123 24.76 5.14 3.64
N PHE A 124 25.58 4.77 4.62
CA PHE A 124 25.39 5.08 6.03
C PHE A 124 26.45 6.05 6.56
N ASN A 125 26.01 6.97 7.43
CA ASN A 125 26.85 7.81 8.29
C ASN A 125 25.99 8.44 9.41
N ILE A 126 26.56 9.33 10.22
CA ILE A 126 25.82 10.21 11.12
C ILE A 126 25.04 11.28 10.34
N GLU A 127 23.99 11.82 10.95
CA GLU A 127 23.13 12.83 10.33
C GLU A 127 23.91 14.06 9.84
N GLY A 128 23.52 14.59 8.67
CA GLY A 128 24.17 15.75 8.05
C GLY A 128 25.54 15.48 7.41
N LYS A 129 26.10 14.27 7.52
CA LYS A 129 27.36 13.89 6.86
C LYS A 129 27.12 13.05 5.61
N LYS A 130 28.11 13.04 4.71
CA LYS A 130 28.10 12.20 3.49
C LYS A 130 28.28 10.73 3.85
N ALA A 131 27.66 9.81 3.12
CA ALA A 131 27.80 8.38 3.36
C ALA A 131 29.27 7.92 3.25
N ILE A 132 29.71 7.09 4.20
CA ILE A 132 31.06 6.49 4.20
C ILE A 132 31.06 4.99 4.53
N TYR A 133 29.98 4.45 5.10
CA TYR A 133 29.85 3.02 5.40
C TYR A 133 28.75 2.36 4.57
N CYS A 134 28.92 1.10 4.19
CA CYS A 134 27.85 0.28 3.63
C CYS A 134 26.95 -0.29 4.75
N LYS A 135 25.90 -1.02 4.39
CA LYS A 135 24.94 -1.60 5.35
C LYS A 135 25.59 -2.55 6.36
N GLU A 136 26.57 -3.33 5.94
CA GLU A 136 27.26 -4.32 6.79
C GLU A 136 28.27 -3.69 7.74
N HIS A 137 28.90 -2.59 7.33
CA HIS A 137 29.92 -1.90 8.13
C HIS A 137 29.38 -0.67 8.85
N LYS A 138 28.05 -0.47 8.88
CA LYS A 138 27.46 0.64 9.63
C LYS A 138 27.69 0.41 11.13
N LYS A 139 28.02 1.46 11.86
CA LYS A 139 28.05 1.45 13.33
C LYS A 139 26.64 1.69 13.88
N GLU A 140 26.42 1.35 15.15
CA GLU A 140 25.09 1.35 15.79
C GLU A 140 24.33 2.68 15.67
N GLN A 141 25.03 3.82 15.75
CA GLN A 141 24.45 5.17 15.65
C GLN A 141 24.33 5.69 14.21
N MET A 142 24.75 4.93 13.20
CA MET A 142 24.74 5.39 11.80
C MET A 142 23.40 5.12 11.13
N ILE A 143 22.97 6.10 10.35
CA ILE A 143 21.72 6.11 9.61
C ILE A 143 22.00 6.17 8.11
N ASP A 144 21.04 5.75 7.28
CA ASP A 144 21.13 5.93 5.83
C ASP A 144 21.07 7.43 5.51
N VAL A 145 22.16 8.01 5.02
CA VAL A 145 22.25 9.43 4.65
C VAL A 145 22.21 9.65 3.14
N SER A 146 22.08 8.56 2.38
CA SER A 146 22.05 8.59 0.91
C SER A 146 20.63 8.67 0.38
N HIS A 147 19.68 8.07 1.09
CA HIS A 147 18.28 8.10 0.73
C HIS A 147 17.51 9.18 1.51
N PRO A 148 16.59 9.90 0.84
CA PRO A 148 15.74 10.87 1.52
C PRO A 148 14.85 10.17 2.55
N ARG A 149 14.64 10.86 3.67
CA ARG A 149 13.71 10.48 4.73
C ARG A 149 12.45 11.34 4.67
N CYS A 150 11.38 10.81 5.25
CA CYS A 150 10.18 11.58 5.52
C CYS A 150 10.55 12.83 6.34
N ILE A 151 10.04 13.99 5.96
CA ILE A 151 10.35 15.28 6.59
C ILE A 151 9.84 15.40 8.03
N HIS A 152 8.83 14.60 8.42
CA HIS A 152 8.36 14.54 9.80
C HIS A 152 9.48 14.17 10.77
N LYS A 153 9.58 14.92 11.87
CA LYS A 153 10.60 14.76 12.91
C LYS A 153 10.71 13.29 13.35
N ASP A 154 11.94 12.81 13.47
CA ASP A 154 12.32 11.45 13.90
C ASP A 154 11.79 10.29 13.02
N CYS A 155 11.24 10.58 11.84
CA CYS A 155 10.74 9.56 10.93
C CYS A 155 11.86 8.94 10.08
N LYS A 156 12.12 7.65 10.30
CA LYS A 156 13.11 6.87 9.53
C LYS A 156 12.56 6.25 8.22
N LYS A 157 11.26 6.44 7.92
CA LYS A 157 10.62 5.87 6.72
C LYS A 157 11.03 6.67 5.48
N ARG A 158 11.19 5.98 4.35
CA ARG A 158 11.35 6.63 3.04
C ARG A 158 10.07 7.38 2.68
N PRO A 159 10.16 8.59 2.11
CA PRO A 159 8.99 9.30 1.67
C PRO A 159 8.46 8.65 0.39
N SER A 160 7.13 8.65 0.26
CA SER A 160 6.42 8.18 -0.91
C SER A 160 5.26 9.08 -1.33
N HIS A 161 4.87 10.03 -0.47
CA HIS A 161 3.71 10.89 -0.66
C HIS A 161 4.13 12.36 -0.82
N ASN A 162 3.44 13.05 -1.73
CA ASN A 162 3.44 14.50 -1.88
C ASN A 162 2.26 14.92 -2.80
N LYS A 163 2.22 16.18 -3.22
CA LYS A 163 1.38 16.67 -4.33
C LYS A 163 1.78 16.00 -5.64
N GLU A 164 0.81 15.78 -6.52
CA GLU A 164 1.05 15.17 -7.82
C GLU A 164 2.07 15.97 -8.65
N GLY A 165 3.03 15.28 -9.27
CA GLY A 165 4.13 15.89 -10.03
C GLY A 165 5.36 16.30 -9.18
N GLU A 166 5.22 16.36 -7.85
CA GLU A 166 6.30 16.75 -6.95
C GLU A 166 7.13 15.56 -6.44
N ARG A 167 8.34 15.86 -5.94
CA ARG A 167 9.20 14.85 -5.30
C ARG A 167 8.60 14.36 -3.98
N PRO A 168 8.73 13.07 -3.61
CA PRO A 168 8.18 12.56 -2.35
C PRO A 168 8.88 13.19 -1.14
N ILE A 169 8.12 13.70 -0.18
CA ILE A 169 8.65 14.29 1.07
C ILE A 169 8.03 13.71 2.35
N TYR A 170 6.85 13.07 2.28
CA TYR A 170 6.21 12.40 3.42
C TYR A 170 6.11 10.90 3.19
N CYS A 171 6.13 10.09 4.27
CA CYS A 171 5.75 8.67 4.19
C CYS A 171 4.21 8.51 4.24
N SER A 172 3.71 7.30 4.01
CA SER A 172 2.26 7.02 4.02
C SER A 172 1.56 7.34 5.33
N VAL A 173 2.27 7.24 6.46
CA VAL A 173 1.72 7.52 7.81
C VAL A 173 1.69 9.02 8.11
N HIS A 174 2.63 9.79 7.57
CA HIS A 174 2.75 11.23 7.81
C HIS A 174 2.27 12.06 6.63
N ARG A 175 1.53 11.46 5.70
CA ARG A 175 0.94 12.21 4.58
C ARG A 175 -0.08 13.20 5.14
N LEU A 176 -0.08 14.41 4.61
CA LEU A 176 -1.13 15.39 4.89
C LEU A 176 -2.35 15.12 4.03
N ASP A 177 -3.47 15.76 4.37
CA ASP A 177 -4.69 15.64 3.59
C ASP A 177 -4.47 16.13 2.14
N GLY A 178 -5.09 15.44 1.19
CA GLY A 178 -4.89 15.68 -0.24
C GLY A 178 -3.54 15.22 -0.83
N MET A 179 -2.61 14.65 -0.05
CA MET A 179 -1.36 14.11 -0.61
C MET A 179 -1.53 12.71 -1.20
N VAL A 180 -0.90 12.47 -2.35
CA VAL A 180 -0.96 11.21 -3.09
C VAL A 180 0.40 10.50 -3.07
N ASN A 181 0.40 9.18 -3.32
CA ASN A 181 1.65 8.46 -3.55
C ASN A 181 2.22 8.85 -4.92
N VAL A 182 3.39 9.49 -4.92
CA VAL A 182 4.08 10.02 -6.12
C VAL A 182 5.23 9.12 -6.57
N VAL A 183 5.50 8.04 -5.82
CA VAL A 183 6.56 7.07 -6.15
C VAL A 183 5.99 5.92 -6.99
N THR A 184 4.78 5.48 -6.67
CA THR A 184 4.10 4.43 -7.44
C THR A 184 3.76 4.95 -8.83
N LYS A 185 4.26 4.26 -9.85
CA LYS A 185 3.89 4.56 -11.23
C LYS A 185 2.40 4.32 -11.42
N LYS A 186 1.75 5.23 -12.12
CA LYS A 186 0.35 5.14 -12.50
C LYS A 186 0.25 4.69 -13.95
N CYS A 187 -0.91 4.16 -14.32
CA CYS A 187 -1.24 3.91 -15.71
C CYS A 187 -1.04 5.20 -16.53
N ILE A 188 -0.47 5.06 -17.73
CA ILE A 188 -0.16 6.19 -18.62
C ILE A 188 -1.41 6.90 -19.14
N HIS A 189 -2.59 6.25 -19.07
CA HIS A 189 -3.84 6.86 -19.47
C HIS A 189 -4.18 8.05 -18.57
N LYS A 190 -4.48 9.20 -19.20
CA LYS A 190 -4.70 10.47 -18.49
C LYS A 190 -5.83 10.32 -17.46
N GLY A 191 -5.56 10.70 -16.21
CA GLY A 191 -6.52 10.61 -15.11
C GLY A 191 -6.65 9.22 -14.46
N CYS A 192 -5.94 8.19 -14.95
CA CYS A 192 -5.99 6.86 -14.35
C CYS A 192 -5.04 6.75 -13.15
N ASN A 193 -5.60 6.43 -11.97
CA ASN A 193 -4.83 6.22 -10.74
C ASN A 193 -4.49 4.74 -10.45
N LYS A 194 -4.80 3.83 -11.39
CA LYS A 194 -4.54 2.39 -11.23
C LYS A 194 -3.06 2.09 -11.48
N ILE A 195 -2.51 1.16 -10.71
CA ILE A 195 -1.15 0.65 -10.91
C ILE A 195 -1.13 -0.10 -12.26
N PRO A 196 -0.21 0.22 -13.17
CA PRO A 196 -0.12 -0.48 -14.43
C PRO A 196 0.46 -1.87 -14.20
N THR A 197 -0.12 -2.86 -14.87
CA THR A 197 0.42 -4.23 -14.91
C THR A 197 0.62 -4.76 -16.34
N PHE A 198 0.02 -4.10 -17.33
CA PHE A 198 -0.02 -4.53 -18.71
C PHE A 198 0.89 -3.72 -19.62
N ASN A 199 1.49 -4.39 -20.60
CA ASN A 199 2.14 -3.80 -21.77
C ASN A 199 2.37 -4.86 -22.86
N LEU A 200 3.06 -4.50 -23.94
CA LEU A 200 3.66 -5.46 -24.87
C LEU A 200 4.74 -6.30 -24.18
N GLU A 201 4.90 -7.53 -24.67
CA GLU A 201 5.87 -8.49 -24.16
C GLU A 201 7.30 -7.93 -24.13
N GLY A 202 8.04 -8.23 -23.05
CA GLY A 202 9.38 -7.67 -22.79
C GLY A 202 9.40 -6.21 -22.35
N GLY A 203 8.27 -5.51 -22.39
CA GLY A 203 8.12 -4.12 -21.96
C GLY A 203 7.94 -3.94 -20.45
N LYS A 204 8.10 -2.70 -19.98
CA LYS A 204 7.73 -2.30 -18.60
C LYS A 204 6.23 -2.06 -18.52
N ALA A 205 5.59 -2.34 -17.40
CA ALA A 205 4.15 -2.08 -17.24
C ALA A 205 3.81 -0.58 -17.39
N LEU A 206 2.88 -0.27 -18.30
CA LEU A 206 2.41 1.09 -18.59
C LEU A 206 0.89 1.25 -18.49
N TYR A 207 0.13 0.16 -18.65
CA TYR A 207 -1.33 0.17 -18.71
C TYR A 207 -1.93 -0.66 -17.57
N CYS A 208 -3.08 -0.23 -17.05
CA CYS A 208 -3.88 -1.07 -16.14
C CYS A 208 -4.77 -2.01 -16.95
N LYS A 209 -5.50 -2.92 -16.27
CA LYS A 209 -6.38 -3.91 -16.91
C LYS A 209 -7.44 -3.29 -17.84
N GLU A 210 -7.94 -2.11 -17.50
CA GLU A 210 -8.99 -1.40 -18.26
C GLU A 210 -8.45 -0.63 -19.45
N HIS A 211 -7.18 -0.22 -19.42
CA HIS A 211 -6.55 0.57 -20.47
C HIS A 211 -5.57 -0.27 -21.31
N LYS A 212 -5.65 -1.59 -21.21
CA LYS A 212 -4.83 -2.47 -22.04
C LYS A 212 -5.48 -2.64 -23.42
N ASN A 213 -4.66 -2.70 -24.46
CA ASN A 213 -5.12 -3.11 -25.80
C ASN A 213 -5.16 -4.64 -25.91
N VAL A 214 -5.84 -5.15 -26.94
CA VAL A 214 -6.01 -6.60 -27.19
C VAL A 214 -4.66 -7.35 -27.19
N ASN A 215 -3.62 -6.74 -27.76
CA ASN A 215 -2.28 -7.35 -27.87
C ASN A 215 -1.40 -7.17 -26.62
N MET A 216 -1.92 -6.58 -25.53
CA MET A 216 -1.15 -6.35 -24.31
C MET A 216 -1.35 -7.47 -23.28
N VAL A 217 -0.24 -7.91 -22.70
CA VAL A 217 -0.16 -8.98 -21.70
C VAL A 217 0.22 -8.40 -20.34
N ASP A 218 -0.02 -9.15 -19.26
CA ASP A 218 0.52 -8.79 -17.95
C ASP A 218 2.03 -8.99 -17.98
N VAL A 219 2.78 -7.92 -17.78
CA VAL A 219 4.26 -7.90 -17.77
C VAL A 219 4.82 -7.70 -16.37
N SER A 220 3.94 -7.62 -15.36
CA SER A 220 4.32 -7.43 -13.95
C SER A 220 4.38 -8.72 -13.18
N HIS A 221 3.64 -9.74 -13.61
CA HIS A 221 3.59 -11.04 -12.98
C HIS A 221 4.14 -12.11 -13.92
N ASP A 222 4.71 -13.16 -13.33
CA ASP A 222 5.15 -14.32 -14.09
C ASP A 222 3.96 -14.99 -14.80
N ARG A 223 4.19 -15.40 -16.04
CA ARG A 223 3.22 -16.14 -16.87
C ARG A 223 3.43 -17.64 -16.68
N CYS A 224 2.36 -18.39 -16.95
CA CYS A 224 2.42 -19.84 -17.00
C CYS A 224 3.53 -20.31 -17.95
N ILE A 225 4.25 -21.37 -17.58
CA ILE A 225 5.37 -21.92 -18.38
C ILE A 225 4.95 -22.47 -19.75
N TYR A 226 3.68 -22.87 -19.92
CA TYR A 226 3.18 -23.36 -21.20
C TYR A 226 3.21 -22.26 -22.27
N THR A 227 3.69 -22.64 -23.45
CA THR A 227 3.70 -21.79 -24.64
C THR A 227 2.29 -21.28 -24.93
N ASP A 228 2.19 -20.00 -25.31
CA ASP A 228 0.94 -19.28 -25.61
C ASP A 228 -0.04 -19.09 -24.43
N CYS A 229 0.34 -19.46 -23.20
CA CYS A 229 -0.48 -19.21 -22.04
C CYS A 229 -0.16 -17.86 -21.36
N ASN A 230 -1.00 -16.86 -21.60
CA ASN A 230 -0.88 -15.52 -20.98
C ASN A 230 -1.51 -15.42 -19.59
N LYS A 231 -1.93 -16.53 -18.98
CA LYS A 231 -2.45 -16.54 -17.61
C LYS A 231 -1.30 -16.44 -16.61
N ARG A 232 -1.54 -15.73 -15.50
CA ARG A 232 -0.58 -15.61 -14.39
C ARG A 232 -0.24 -17.00 -13.83
N ALA A 233 1.05 -17.22 -13.57
CA ALA A 233 1.53 -18.40 -12.88
C ALA A 233 1.32 -18.25 -11.37
N ASN A 234 0.29 -18.91 -10.85
CA ASN A 234 -0.03 -18.91 -9.42
C ASN A 234 0.30 -20.24 -8.73
N PHE A 235 0.45 -21.31 -9.50
CA PHE A 235 0.54 -22.68 -9.01
C PHE A 235 1.96 -23.20 -9.03
N ASN A 236 2.33 -23.89 -7.94
CA ASN A 236 3.54 -24.67 -7.82
C ASN A 236 3.37 -25.70 -6.68
N MET A 237 4.42 -26.45 -6.36
CA MET A 237 4.48 -27.32 -5.18
C MET A 237 4.47 -26.51 -3.89
N GLU A 238 3.96 -27.11 -2.81
CA GLU A 238 3.96 -26.47 -1.49
C GLU A 238 5.39 -26.16 -1.02
N GLY A 239 5.58 -24.99 -0.41
CA GLY A 239 6.90 -24.50 0.04
C GLY A 239 7.65 -23.65 -0.99
N GLU A 240 7.26 -23.72 -2.26
CA GLU A 240 7.83 -22.88 -3.31
C GLU A 240 7.38 -21.42 -3.19
N THR A 241 8.24 -20.50 -3.61
CA THR A 241 7.98 -19.04 -3.52
C THR A 241 7.55 -18.43 -4.84
N LYS A 242 7.70 -19.15 -5.95
CA LYS A 242 7.43 -18.66 -7.31
C LYS A 242 6.45 -19.58 -8.03
N GLY A 243 5.35 -19.01 -8.54
CA GLY A 243 4.40 -19.76 -9.37
C GLY A 243 4.99 -20.10 -10.73
N ILE A 244 4.72 -21.30 -11.23
CA ILE A 244 5.19 -21.78 -12.55
C ILE A 244 4.00 -22.04 -13.50
N TYR A 245 2.87 -22.48 -12.95
CA TYR A 245 1.69 -22.85 -13.73
C TYR A 245 0.48 -21.96 -13.41
N CYS A 246 -0.43 -21.82 -14.36
CA CYS A 246 -1.76 -21.28 -14.10
C CYS A 246 -2.71 -22.39 -13.63
N SER A 247 -3.91 -22.03 -13.18
CA SER A 247 -4.90 -23.01 -12.68
C SER A 247 -5.28 -24.10 -13.69
N SER A 248 -5.32 -23.78 -14.99
CA SER A 248 -5.67 -24.74 -16.04
C SER A 248 -4.51 -25.63 -16.48
N HIS A 249 -3.26 -25.29 -16.11
CA HIS A 249 -2.06 -26.05 -16.48
C HIS A 249 -1.32 -26.60 -15.26
N LYS A 250 -1.92 -26.51 -14.06
CA LYS A 250 -1.31 -27.07 -12.86
C LYS A 250 -1.22 -28.59 -12.99
N LEU A 251 -0.13 -29.17 -12.54
CA LEU A 251 0.01 -30.62 -12.44
C LEU A 251 -0.64 -31.12 -11.14
N ASP A 252 -0.80 -32.45 -11.05
CA ASP A 252 -1.30 -33.07 -9.83
C ASP A 252 -0.36 -32.80 -8.65
N GLY A 253 -0.93 -32.61 -7.46
CA GLY A 253 -0.19 -32.19 -6.26
C GLY A 253 0.19 -30.70 -6.19
N MET A 254 0.01 -29.90 -7.25
CA MET A 254 0.28 -28.45 -7.20
C MET A 254 -0.86 -27.65 -6.57
N THR A 255 -0.48 -26.63 -5.79
CA THR A 255 -1.39 -25.72 -5.06
C THR A 255 -1.18 -24.27 -5.49
N ASP A 256 -2.17 -23.40 -5.24
CA ASP A 256 -2.02 -21.96 -5.46
C ASP A 256 -1.16 -21.36 -4.34
N ILE A 257 0.10 -21.10 -4.64
CA ILE A 257 1.08 -20.58 -3.67
C ILE A 257 1.06 -19.05 -3.58
N ILE A 258 0.36 -18.38 -4.51
CA ILE A 258 0.24 -16.92 -4.56
C ILE A 258 -1.00 -16.45 -3.80
N ASN A 259 -2.15 -17.06 -4.06
CA ASN A 259 -3.42 -16.76 -3.43
C ASN A 259 -3.67 -17.75 -2.29
N LYS A 260 -3.10 -17.44 -1.12
CA LYS A 260 -3.26 -18.28 0.07
C LYS A 260 -4.75 -18.42 0.45
N ILE A 261 -5.18 -19.66 0.69
CA ILE A 261 -6.47 -20.01 1.26
C ILE A 261 -6.33 -20.34 2.74
N CYS A 262 -7.46 -20.41 3.44
CA CYS A 262 -7.50 -20.80 4.84
C CYS A 262 -6.87 -22.19 5.04
N LYS A 263 -6.03 -22.33 6.07
CA LYS A 263 -5.44 -23.61 6.47
C LYS A 263 -6.44 -24.64 6.96
N THR A 264 -7.66 -24.23 7.34
CA THR A 264 -8.69 -25.18 7.77
C THR A 264 -9.12 -26.07 6.62
N HIS A 265 -9.10 -27.39 6.87
CA HIS A 265 -9.52 -28.39 5.89
C HIS A 265 -10.89 -28.04 5.29
N LEU A 266 -10.99 -28.10 3.95
CA LEU A 266 -12.18 -27.75 3.15
C LEU A 266 -12.65 -26.29 3.25
N CYS A 267 -11.84 -25.38 3.80
CA CYS A 267 -12.13 -23.95 3.80
C CYS A 267 -11.45 -23.27 2.60
N SER A 268 -12.23 -22.93 1.58
CA SER A 268 -11.74 -22.25 0.36
C SER A 268 -11.64 -20.73 0.49
N THR A 269 -11.89 -20.17 1.68
CA THR A 269 -11.80 -18.71 1.90
C THR A 269 -10.37 -18.23 1.70
N SER A 270 -10.18 -17.21 0.85
CA SER A 270 -8.87 -16.55 0.68
C SER A 270 -8.47 -15.78 1.94
N VAL A 271 -7.19 -15.82 2.28
CA VAL A 271 -6.65 -15.26 3.53
C VAL A 271 -5.44 -14.37 3.30
N ARG A 272 -5.23 -13.46 4.26
CA ARG A 272 -3.99 -12.68 4.40
C ARG A 272 -3.24 -13.16 5.64
N GLU A 273 -1.98 -12.76 5.78
CA GLU A 273 -1.11 -13.25 6.86
C GLU A 273 -1.53 -12.85 8.29
N LYS A 274 -2.48 -11.91 8.43
CA LYS A 274 -2.93 -11.34 9.71
C LYS A 274 -3.39 -12.38 10.75
N TYR A 275 -4.02 -13.47 10.32
CA TYR A 275 -4.59 -14.52 11.18
C TYR A 275 -3.85 -15.85 11.02
N GLU A 276 -2.52 -15.81 10.92
CA GLU A 276 -1.64 -17.00 10.86
C GLU A 276 -1.95 -17.98 9.70
N GLY A 277 -2.60 -17.49 8.64
CA GLY A 277 -3.03 -18.28 7.49
C GLY A 277 -4.42 -18.91 7.62
N TYR A 278 -5.20 -18.54 8.64
CA TYR A 278 -6.61 -18.90 8.75
C TYR A 278 -7.50 -17.76 8.27
N CYS A 279 -8.69 -18.09 7.78
CA CYS A 279 -9.70 -17.08 7.56
C CYS A 279 -10.19 -16.61 8.93
N PHE A 280 -10.79 -15.42 8.96
CA PHE A 280 -11.23 -14.82 10.20
C PHE A 280 -12.14 -15.77 11.02
N TYR A 281 -13.11 -16.40 10.35
CA TYR A 281 -14.01 -17.38 10.94
C TYR A 281 -13.25 -18.57 11.55
N CYS A 282 -12.38 -19.23 10.78
CA CYS A 282 -11.64 -20.39 11.25
C CYS A 282 -10.66 -20.05 12.37
N TYR A 283 -9.98 -18.90 12.30
CA TYR A 283 -9.05 -18.45 13.33
C TYR A 283 -9.74 -18.34 14.69
N MET A 284 -10.93 -17.75 14.72
CA MET A 284 -11.71 -17.61 15.94
C MET A 284 -12.14 -18.93 16.57
N HIS A 285 -12.58 -19.87 15.74
CA HIS A 285 -13.16 -21.11 16.23
C HIS A 285 -12.08 -22.12 16.66
N LEU A 286 -10.92 -22.05 16.02
CA LEU A 286 -9.78 -22.91 16.35
C LEU A 286 -8.92 -22.30 17.47
N PHE A 287 -8.94 -20.96 17.63
CA PHE A 287 -8.11 -20.24 18.59
C PHE A 287 -8.92 -19.20 19.38
N PRO A 288 -9.93 -19.63 20.18
CA PRO A 288 -10.82 -18.72 20.90
C PRO A 288 -10.09 -17.81 21.90
N ASP A 289 -8.98 -18.28 22.47
CA ASP A 289 -8.20 -17.53 23.45
C ASP A 289 -7.23 -16.52 22.82
N LYS A 290 -7.04 -16.57 21.48
CA LYS A 290 -6.14 -15.64 20.79
C LYS A 290 -6.84 -14.31 20.52
N PRO A 291 -6.17 -13.17 20.77
CA PRO A 291 -6.77 -11.86 20.59
C PRO A 291 -7.10 -11.60 19.11
N VAL A 292 -8.38 -11.39 18.83
CA VAL A 292 -8.85 -10.93 17.52
C VAL A 292 -8.61 -9.43 17.32
N THR A 293 -8.77 -8.98 16.08
CA THR A 293 -8.54 -7.56 15.75
C THR A 293 -9.54 -6.65 16.44
N ARG A 294 -9.05 -5.48 16.86
CA ARG A 294 -9.78 -4.30 17.32
C ARG A 294 -11.17 -4.16 16.65
N ASN A 295 -12.23 -4.04 17.46
CA ASN A 295 -13.65 -3.84 17.13
C ASN A 295 -14.45 -5.07 16.65
N TYR A 296 -13.98 -6.29 16.93
CA TYR A 296 -14.75 -7.48 16.56
C TYR A 296 -16.01 -7.65 17.44
N LYS A 297 -17.15 -7.97 16.79
CA LYS A 297 -18.49 -8.20 17.40
C LYS A 297 -18.89 -7.16 18.45
N THR A 298 -18.35 -5.96 18.40
CA THR A 298 -18.43 -5.03 19.53
C THR A 298 -19.86 -4.57 19.80
N LYS A 299 -20.70 -4.43 18.76
CA LYS A 299 -22.10 -4.08 18.91
C LYS A 299 -22.92 -5.28 19.41
N GLU A 300 -22.74 -6.45 18.78
CA GLU A 300 -23.35 -7.71 19.21
C GLU A 300 -23.05 -8.01 20.68
N TYR A 301 -21.77 -7.99 21.09
CA TYR A 301 -21.38 -8.17 22.49
C TYR A 301 -22.06 -7.17 23.42
N SER A 302 -22.17 -5.90 23.03
CA SER A 302 -22.85 -4.88 23.85
C SER A 302 -24.34 -5.18 24.04
N VAL A 303 -25.01 -5.79 23.06
CA VAL A 303 -26.42 -6.18 23.17
C VAL A 303 -26.55 -7.46 24.00
N VAL A 304 -25.70 -8.45 23.74
CA VAL A 304 -25.64 -9.70 24.52
C VAL A 304 -25.37 -9.43 26.00
N GLU A 305 -24.41 -8.56 26.31
CA GLU A 305 -24.07 -8.16 27.67
C GLU A 305 -25.26 -7.45 28.34
N TYR A 306 -25.95 -6.57 27.62
CA TYR A 306 -27.17 -5.92 28.12
C TYR A 306 -28.25 -6.96 28.48
N VAL A 307 -28.57 -7.88 27.57
CA VAL A 307 -29.63 -8.89 27.80
C VAL A 307 -29.26 -9.80 28.97
N LYS A 308 -28.05 -10.36 29.00
CA LYS A 308 -27.60 -11.25 30.08
C LYS A 308 -27.54 -10.58 31.45
N THR A 309 -27.25 -9.28 31.49
CA THR A 309 -27.16 -8.52 32.73
C THR A 309 -28.54 -8.16 33.30
N ASN A 310 -29.53 -7.91 32.43
CA ASN A 310 -30.87 -7.48 32.86
C ASN A 310 -31.86 -8.63 32.99
N TYR A 311 -31.63 -9.77 32.34
CA TYR A 311 -32.54 -10.92 32.33
C TYR A 311 -31.80 -12.21 32.72
N SER A 312 -32.10 -12.74 33.91
CA SER A 312 -31.46 -13.93 34.49
C SER A 312 -31.87 -15.27 33.86
N HIS A 313 -32.60 -15.24 32.75
CA HIS A 313 -33.05 -16.43 32.04
C HIS A 313 -31.85 -17.17 31.39
N PRO A 314 -31.95 -18.48 31.10
CA PRO A 314 -30.87 -19.27 30.53
C PRO A 314 -30.63 -18.97 29.04
N TRP A 315 -30.19 -17.74 28.74
CA TRP A 315 -29.86 -17.30 27.39
C TRP A 315 -28.65 -18.06 26.83
N ILE A 316 -28.88 -18.76 25.73
CA ILE A 316 -27.88 -19.47 24.96
C ILE A 316 -27.29 -18.50 23.93
N THR A 317 -25.97 -18.31 24.01
CA THR A 317 -25.20 -17.45 23.06
C THR A 317 -24.15 -18.23 22.28
N ASP A 318 -24.00 -19.53 22.55
CA ASP A 318 -23.10 -20.45 21.87
C ASP A 318 -23.72 -21.85 21.80
N LYS A 319 -23.36 -22.62 20.75
CA LYS A 319 -23.86 -23.96 20.35
C LYS A 319 -24.89 -24.65 21.28
N ILE A 320 -26.07 -24.93 20.73
CA ILE A 320 -26.94 -26.01 21.23
C ILE A 320 -26.21 -27.34 20.98
N THR A 321 -26.00 -28.13 22.03
CA THR A 321 -25.46 -29.49 21.92
C THR A 321 -26.44 -30.39 21.16
N GLY A 322 -26.07 -30.83 19.94
CA GLY A 322 -26.76 -31.92 19.22
C GLY A 322 -27.39 -31.59 17.86
N GLY A 323 -27.47 -30.32 17.45
CA GLY A 323 -28.11 -29.91 16.17
C GLY A 323 -27.15 -29.80 14.98
N CYS A 324 -27.64 -30.09 13.76
CA CYS A 324 -26.87 -30.10 12.51
C CYS A 324 -26.84 -28.75 11.75
N SER A 325 -27.31 -27.65 12.35
CA SER A 325 -27.34 -26.35 11.68
C SER A 325 -26.01 -25.59 11.81
N ARG A 326 -25.43 -25.21 10.66
CA ARG A 326 -24.12 -24.53 10.55
C ARG A 326 -24.10 -23.06 10.97
N ARG A 327 -25.22 -22.48 11.45
CA ARG A 327 -25.33 -21.05 11.81
C ARG A 327 -26.09 -20.83 13.12
N ARG A 328 -25.58 -19.85 13.89
CA ARG A 328 -25.89 -19.57 15.30
C ARG A 328 -26.91 -18.41 15.40
N PRO A 329 -27.94 -18.48 16.25
CA PRO A 329 -28.62 -17.29 16.75
C PRO A 329 -27.70 -16.52 17.71
N ASP A 330 -27.78 -15.18 17.75
CA ASP A 330 -26.94 -14.36 18.65
C ASP A 330 -27.34 -14.53 20.12
N LEU A 331 -28.65 -14.62 20.37
CA LEU A 331 -29.26 -14.99 21.64
C LEU A 331 -30.45 -15.91 21.39
N LEU A 332 -30.54 -17.02 22.11
CA LEU A 332 -31.70 -17.92 22.10
C LEU A 332 -32.14 -18.21 23.53
N LEU A 333 -33.44 -18.19 23.75
CA LEU A 333 -34.06 -18.59 25.00
C LEU A 333 -35.18 -19.58 24.70
N ASP A 334 -35.08 -20.78 25.28
CA ASP A 334 -36.11 -21.81 25.22
C ASP A 334 -37.04 -21.65 26.43
N LEU A 335 -38.31 -21.30 26.20
CA LEU A 335 -39.35 -21.16 27.23
C LEU A 335 -40.21 -22.43 27.36
N MET A 336 -39.73 -23.56 26.83
CA MET A 336 -40.42 -24.84 26.69
C MET A 336 -41.54 -24.85 25.64
N ASP A 337 -42.48 -23.90 25.70
CA ASP A 337 -43.65 -23.82 24.82
C ASP A 337 -43.45 -22.88 23.61
N GLN A 338 -42.56 -21.91 23.72
CA GLN A 338 -42.09 -21.09 22.60
C GLN A 338 -40.59 -20.82 22.69
N VAL A 339 -39.97 -20.44 21.58
CA VAL A 339 -38.55 -20.07 21.54
C VAL A 339 -38.40 -18.61 21.16
N LEU A 340 -37.62 -17.88 21.96
CA LEU A 340 -37.30 -16.48 21.71
C LEU A 340 -35.88 -16.38 21.16
N ILE A 341 -35.73 -15.74 20.00
CA ILE A 341 -34.44 -15.53 19.35
C ILE A 341 -34.24 -14.02 19.18
N VAL A 342 -33.12 -13.49 19.64
CA VAL A 342 -32.69 -12.12 19.34
C VAL A 342 -31.53 -12.19 18.35
N GLU A 343 -31.68 -11.52 17.21
CA GLU A 343 -30.63 -11.38 16.19
C GLU A 343 -30.14 -9.92 16.15
N VAL A 344 -28.84 -9.72 16.21
CA VAL A 344 -28.21 -8.41 16.13
C VAL A 344 -27.80 -8.15 14.68
N ASP A 345 -28.72 -7.54 13.96
CA ASP A 345 -28.59 -7.30 12.53
C ASP A 345 -27.81 -6.01 12.24
N GLU A 346 -26.48 -6.07 12.34
CA GLU A 346 -25.64 -4.95 11.92
C GLU A 346 -25.90 -4.58 10.46
N ASN A 347 -26.14 -3.29 10.21
CA ASN A 347 -26.55 -2.72 8.92
C ASN A 347 -27.81 -3.38 8.32
N GLN A 348 -28.79 -3.78 9.15
CA GLN A 348 -30.07 -4.36 8.72
C GLN A 348 -29.95 -5.64 7.87
N HIS A 349 -28.77 -6.25 7.82
CA HIS A 349 -28.51 -7.48 7.06
C HIS A 349 -28.86 -7.37 5.55
N VAL A 350 -28.70 -6.18 4.96
CA VAL A 350 -29.06 -5.84 3.55
C VAL A 350 -28.29 -6.66 2.49
N ASP A 351 -27.20 -7.34 2.89
CA ASP A 351 -26.29 -8.08 2.00
C ASP A 351 -26.60 -9.59 1.82
N TYR A 352 -27.80 -10.08 2.19
CA TYR A 352 -28.12 -11.52 2.06
C TYR A 352 -29.24 -11.84 1.06
N ASP A 353 -28.95 -12.81 0.18
CA ASP A 353 -29.91 -13.45 -0.73
C ASP A 353 -31.04 -14.09 0.08
N CYS A 354 -32.25 -13.54 -0.05
CA CYS A 354 -33.44 -13.79 0.77
C CYS A 354 -33.92 -15.28 0.75
N SER A 355 -33.40 -16.10 -0.18
CA SER A 355 -33.75 -17.52 -0.30
C SER A 355 -33.17 -18.42 0.79
N CYS A 356 -32.07 -18.04 1.46
CA CYS A 356 -31.44 -18.86 2.49
C CYS A 356 -32.05 -18.66 3.89
N GLU A 357 -32.67 -17.51 4.17
CA GLU A 357 -33.24 -17.19 5.49
C GLU A 357 -34.52 -18.00 5.77
N ASN A 358 -35.42 -18.10 4.78
CA ASN A 358 -36.64 -18.91 4.89
C ASN A 358 -36.34 -20.40 5.09
N LYS A 359 -35.33 -20.93 4.38
CA LYS A 359 -34.88 -22.32 4.53
C LYS A 359 -34.33 -22.59 5.94
N ARG A 360 -33.62 -21.62 6.52
CA ARG A 360 -33.07 -21.67 7.88
C ARG A 360 -34.15 -21.60 8.97
N ILE A 361 -35.13 -20.71 8.82
CA ILE A 361 -36.27 -20.62 9.73
C ILE A 361 -37.04 -21.95 9.74
N MET A 362 -37.19 -22.58 8.57
CA MET A 362 -37.79 -23.92 8.45
C MET A 362 -36.94 -25.02 9.10
N GLU A 363 -35.62 -25.01 8.93
CA GLU A 363 -34.71 -25.97 9.59
C GLU A 363 -34.75 -25.81 11.13
N LEU A 364 -34.77 -24.59 11.66
CA LEU A 364 -34.93 -24.34 13.11
C LEU A 364 -36.30 -24.76 13.63
N SER A 365 -37.37 -24.51 12.85
CA SER A 365 -38.72 -24.98 13.20
C SER A 365 -38.79 -26.51 13.26
N GLN A 366 -38.14 -27.22 12.33
CA GLN A 366 -38.05 -28.68 12.34
C GLN A 366 -37.25 -29.20 13.54
N ASP A 367 -36.10 -28.60 13.85
CA ASP A 367 -35.25 -28.98 14.99
C ASP A 367 -35.95 -28.73 16.36
N LEU A 368 -36.89 -27.78 16.42
CA LEU A 368 -37.62 -27.39 17.64
C LEU A 368 -39.03 -27.99 17.74
N ALA A 369 -39.34 -29.02 16.93
CA ALA A 369 -40.63 -29.72 16.89
C ALA A 369 -41.83 -28.81 16.63
N HIS A 370 -41.68 -27.82 15.76
CA HIS A 370 -42.71 -26.85 15.36
C HIS A 370 -43.25 -25.95 16.48
N ARG A 371 -42.49 -25.78 17.56
CA ARG A 371 -42.81 -24.77 18.59
C ARG A 371 -42.81 -23.36 17.96
N PRO A 372 -43.72 -22.46 18.36
CA PRO A 372 -43.71 -21.07 17.92
C PRO A 372 -42.35 -20.41 18.19
N ILE A 373 -41.83 -19.70 17.18
CA ILE A 373 -40.57 -18.98 17.27
C ILE A 373 -40.83 -17.48 17.14
N VAL A 374 -40.34 -16.71 18.09
CA VAL A 374 -40.36 -15.23 18.04
C VAL A 374 -38.94 -14.74 17.74
N PHE A 375 -38.76 -14.12 16.57
CA PHE A 375 -37.54 -13.43 16.18
C PHE A 375 -37.64 -11.94 16.51
N ILE A 376 -36.80 -11.47 17.43
CA ILE A 376 -36.57 -10.04 17.64
C ILE A 376 -35.30 -9.66 16.91
N ARG A 377 -35.44 -9.00 15.75
CA ARG A 377 -34.32 -8.51 14.96
C ARG A 377 -34.00 -7.08 15.38
N PHE A 378 -32.80 -6.87 15.90
CA PHE A 378 -32.38 -5.61 16.49
C PHE A 378 -31.26 -4.97 15.66
N ASN A 379 -31.54 -3.82 15.05
CA ASN A 379 -30.54 -3.07 14.28
C ASN A 379 -29.80 -2.04 15.17
N PRO A 380 -28.49 -2.22 15.43
CA PRO A 380 -27.70 -1.25 16.19
C PRO A 380 -27.22 -0.05 15.35
N ASP A 381 -27.47 -0.05 14.04
CA ASP A 381 -26.89 0.87 13.08
C ASP A 381 -27.83 1.99 12.62
N GLU A 382 -27.51 2.62 11.49
CA GLU A 382 -28.40 3.62 10.89
C GLU A 382 -29.60 2.96 10.23
N TYR A 383 -30.70 3.72 10.19
CA TYR A 383 -31.95 3.35 9.52
C TYR A 383 -32.68 4.62 9.10
N GLU A 384 -33.67 4.48 8.23
CA GLU A 384 -34.56 5.52 7.78
C GLU A 384 -35.92 5.39 8.47
N LYS A 385 -36.44 6.50 8.98
CA LYS A 385 -37.78 6.54 9.57
C LYS A 385 -38.51 7.76 9.07
N ASP A 386 -39.66 7.55 8.44
CA ASP A 386 -40.54 8.61 7.93
C ASP A 386 -39.78 9.58 6.99
N GLY A 387 -38.97 9.03 6.08
CA GLY A 387 -38.14 9.81 5.14
C GLY A 387 -36.95 10.54 5.78
N LYS A 388 -36.66 10.29 7.07
CA LYS A 388 -35.53 10.90 7.79
C LYS A 388 -34.50 9.85 8.19
N LYS A 389 -33.24 10.11 7.83
CA LYS A 389 -32.11 9.25 8.22
C LYS A 389 -31.76 9.40 9.70
N VAL A 390 -31.90 8.32 10.46
CA VAL A 390 -31.41 8.18 11.83
C VAL A 390 -30.00 7.58 11.81
N THR A 391 -29.00 8.40 12.14
CA THR A 391 -27.59 7.99 12.10
C THR A 391 -27.24 6.95 13.18
N SER A 392 -26.33 6.02 12.88
CA SER A 392 -25.86 4.98 13.82
C SER A 392 -25.38 5.55 15.17
N CYS A 393 -25.77 4.88 16.25
CA CYS A 393 -25.30 5.17 17.62
C CYS A 393 -23.80 4.92 17.79
N TRP A 394 -23.22 4.08 16.92
CA TRP A 394 -21.83 3.65 16.98
C TRP A 394 -20.94 4.48 16.04
N GLY A 395 -19.68 4.65 16.40
CA GLY A 395 -18.68 5.34 15.59
C GLY A 395 -17.27 4.93 15.93
N VAL A 396 -16.34 5.16 15.00
CA VAL A 396 -14.92 4.83 15.17
C VAL A 396 -14.15 6.09 15.55
N GLY A 397 -13.53 6.09 16.74
CA GLY A 397 -12.72 7.22 17.21
C GLY A 397 -11.36 7.34 16.50
N GLN A 398 -10.60 8.41 16.78
CA GLN A 398 -9.26 8.65 16.17
C GLN A 398 -8.26 7.51 16.38
N LYS A 399 -8.41 6.74 17.47
CA LYS A 399 -7.59 5.55 17.76
C LYS A 399 -8.08 4.29 17.03
N GLY A 400 -9.10 4.37 16.19
CA GLY A 400 -9.67 3.21 15.49
C GLY A 400 -10.52 2.30 16.37
N ILE A 401 -11.06 2.78 17.49
CA ILE A 401 -11.94 2.01 18.40
C ILE A 401 -13.40 2.31 18.07
N CYS A 402 -14.21 1.28 17.83
CA CYS A 402 -15.65 1.36 17.66
C CYS A 402 -16.31 1.43 19.04
N ALA A 403 -17.06 2.50 19.27
CA ALA A 403 -17.78 2.71 20.52
C ALA A 403 -19.05 3.53 20.27
N VAL A 404 -19.98 3.49 21.22
CA VAL A 404 -21.15 4.37 21.21
C VAL A 404 -20.68 5.83 21.24
N LYS A 405 -21.13 6.63 20.26
CA LYS A 405 -20.81 8.06 20.17
C LYS A 405 -21.31 8.76 21.41
N LYS A 406 -20.51 9.67 21.97
CA LYS A 406 -20.90 10.44 23.18
C LYS A 406 -22.24 11.15 23.00
N SER A 407 -22.50 11.70 21.83
CA SER A 407 -23.75 12.38 21.46
C SER A 407 -24.96 11.46 21.29
N LYS A 408 -24.75 10.14 21.19
CA LYS A 408 -25.80 9.14 20.92
C LYS A 408 -26.02 8.17 22.08
N LYS A 409 -25.41 8.40 23.25
CA LYS A 409 -25.58 7.54 24.43
C LYS A 409 -27.05 7.40 24.86
N THR A 410 -27.80 8.49 24.85
CA THR A 410 -29.22 8.48 25.22
C THR A 410 -30.05 7.70 24.21
N GLU A 411 -29.78 7.89 22.90
CA GLU A 411 -30.45 7.13 21.85
C GLU A 411 -30.12 5.63 21.95
N TRP A 412 -28.86 5.27 22.19
CA TRP A 412 -28.47 3.87 22.37
C TRP A 412 -29.17 3.21 23.56
N LYS A 413 -29.28 3.92 24.70
CA LYS A 413 -30.06 3.46 25.86
C LYS A 413 -31.54 3.27 25.50
N HIS A 414 -32.12 4.19 24.75
CA HIS A 414 -33.50 4.05 24.28
C HIS A 414 -33.68 2.83 23.39
N ARG A 415 -32.71 2.53 22.50
CA ARG A 415 -32.76 1.31 21.69
C ARG A 415 -32.72 0.04 22.52
N LEU A 416 -31.79 -0.04 23.47
CA LEU A 416 -31.69 -1.18 24.38
C LEU A 416 -32.96 -1.33 25.23
N HIS A 417 -33.54 -0.21 25.70
CA HIS A 417 -34.81 -0.23 26.43
C HIS A 417 -35.95 -0.81 25.59
N ALA A 418 -36.11 -0.38 24.33
CA ALA A 418 -37.14 -0.92 23.45
C ALA A 418 -36.95 -2.42 23.18
N LEU A 419 -35.70 -2.88 23.06
CA LEU A 419 -35.38 -4.31 23.00
C LEU A 419 -35.81 -5.03 24.29
N GLY A 420 -35.49 -4.45 25.45
CA GLY A 420 -35.89 -4.97 26.76
C GLY A 420 -37.42 -5.09 26.92
N GLU A 421 -38.16 -4.03 26.60
CA GLU A 421 -39.63 -4.03 26.60
C GLU A 421 -40.22 -5.11 25.69
N THR A 422 -39.61 -5.30 24.51
CA THR A 422 -40.02 -6.35 23.57
C THR A 422 -39.76 -7.75 24.16
N ILE A 423 -38.59 -7.97 24.76
CA ILE A 423 -38.27 -9.23 25.44
C ILE A 423 -39.25 -9.48 26.58
N GLU A 424 -39.51 -8.51 27.46
CA GLU A 424 -40.43 -8.62 28.60
C GLU A 424 -41.86 -8.97 28.16
N TYR A 425 -42.33 -8.34 27.09
CA TYR A 425 -43.60 -8.68 26.48
C TYR A 425 -43.64 -10.16 26.08
N TRP A 426 -42.65 -10.65 25.32
CA TRP A 426 -42.64 -12.04 24.84
C TRP A 426 -42.24 -13.08 25.88
N LEU A 427 -41.70 -12.69 27.04
CA LEU A 427 -41.57 -13.60 28.17
C LEU A 427 -42.95 -14.01 28.72
N THR A 428 -43.96 -13.13 28.61
CA THR A 428 -45.30 -13.32 29.19
C THR A 428 -46.41 -13.54 28.15
N HIS A 429 -46.14 -13.26 26.88
CA HIS A 429 -47.09 -13.41 25.78
C HIS A 429 -46.69 -14.52 24.81
N ARG A 430 -47.68 -15.09 24.13
CA ARG A 430 -47.52 -16.17 23.14
C ARG A 430 -47.98 -15.70 21.76
N THR A 431 -47.37 -16.26 20.72
CA THR A 431 -47.79 -16.06 19.33
C THR A 431 -48.49 -17.31 18.80
N ASP A 432 -49.56 -17.12 18.04
CA ASP A 432 -50.24 -18.18 17.31
C ASP A 432 -49.56 -18.48 15.95
N LYS A 433 -48.60 -17.64 15.54
CA LYS A 433 -47.82 -17.86 14.32
C LYS A 433 -46.73 -18.88 14.60
N THR A 434 -46.46 -19.74 13.63
CA THR A 434 -45.28 -20.61 13.67
C THR A 434 -43.99 -19.80 13.80
N VAL A 435 -43.96 -18.62 13.16
CA VAL A 435 -42.83 -17.68 13.20
C VAL A 435 -43.39 -16.27 13.28
N GLU A 436 -42.99 -15.54 14.32
CA GLU A 436 -43.27 -14.12 14.49
C GLU A 436 -41.96 -13.33 14.35
N ILE A 437 -41.96 -12.25 13.56
CA ILE A 437 -40.75 -11.44 13.32
C ILE A 437 -41.04 -10.00 13.74
N ILE A 438 -40.23 -9.50 14.65
CA ILE A 438 -40.29 -8.14 15.17
C ILE A 438 -39.00 -7.44 14.78
N GLN A 439 -39.13 -6.35 14.03
CA GLN A 439 -38.01 -5.54 13.60
C GLN A 439 -37.91 -4.27 14.44
N LEU A 440 -36.78 -4.10 15.13
CA LEU A 440 -36.50 -2.92 15.93
C LEU A 440 -35.45 -2.06 15.23
N PHE A 441 -35.82 -0.80 14.95
CA PHE A 441 -34.96 0.22 14.34
C PHE A 441 -34.55 -0.09 12.89
N TYR A 442 -35.50 -0.50 12.06
CA TYR A 442 -35.32 -0.75 10.62
C TYR A 442 -35.87 0.41 9.79
N ASP A 443 -35.52 0.39 8.50
CA ASP A 443 -36.10 1.29 7.52
C ASP A 443 -37.63 1.13 7.50
N SER A 444 -38.36 2.24 7.65
CA SER A 444 -39.81 2.25 7.42
C SER A 444 -40.08 1.98 5.94
N ILE A 445 -40.84 0.92 5.65
CA ILE A 445 -41.34 0.61 4.30
C ILE A 445 -42.28 1.72 3.82
#